data_AF-A0A1N7G5R8-F1
#
_entry.id   AF-A0A1N7G5R8-F1
#
_cell.length_a   1.000
_cell.length_b   1.000
_cell.length_c   1.000
_cell.angle_alpha   90.00
_cell.angle_beta   90.00
_cell.angle_gamma   90.00
#
_symmetry.space_group_name_H-M   'P 1'
#
loop_
_entity.id
_entity.type
_entity.pdbx_description
1 polymer ?
#
loop_
_entity_poly.entity_id
_entity_poly.type
_entity_poly.pdbx_seq_one_letter_code
_entity_poly.pdbx_strand_id
1 'polypeptide(L)'
;MGSPDPGAAPNRRVHSSSEDSPSPANMQEIEVIQRPGEGDAGDDELVIDIGNNYHLSIEVSADEMRVRLRDATDDEMLYRDDWQRDWFESEQKRKKYGNQMADAADRDDLNSGWLKTKLRELALTMKDDETTEMTPDAKKLVEELTSDVKAYQSADGLTVMVWVESPTSSPIDGTRIFRFDLSEWRSDSAETVKAKYYQNFLVEPEIGDQDWNAIWEDWNAQKTVAMTEQATEEDIIADRVTDRVAQRCSTAATRDREQFISRHWGALYEDASDSRFDEPTVWVKSEAIEEVVEEQTNKSGTGYHGKLSGALQRNGHTINSTHRVTVDGEQIHCYPFDPEALNIDETDLMGGDDEDSETSADERVIDA
;
A
#
# COMPACT_ATOMS: atom_id res chain seq x y z
N MET A 1 68.54 -14.76 8.79
CA MET A 1 67.54 -13.82 9.36
C MET A 1 66.91 -13.14 8.17
N GLY A 2 65.69 -13.41 7.72
CA GLY A 2 64.50 -13.89 8.41
C GLY A 2 63.39 -12.95 7.96
N SER A 3 62.80 -13.19 6.80
CA SER A 3 61.55 -12.55 6.40
C SER A 3 60.74 -13.57 5.60
N PRO A 4 59.60 -14.02 6.15
CA PRO A 4 58.76 -15.02 5.50
C PRO A 4 57.89 -14.35 4.44
N ASP A 5 57.82 -15.02 3.30
CA ASP A 5 56.71 -14.98 2.36
C ASP A 5 55.48 -15.61 3.04
N PRO A 6 54.30 -14.99 2.92
CA PRO A 6 53.19 -15.83 2.48
C PRO A 6 52.21 -15.11 1.55
N GLY A 7 51.89 -15.80 0.46
CA GLY A 7 50.55 -16.35 0.36
C GLY A 7 49.63 -15.64 -0.62
N ALA A 8 49.75 -16.06 -1.88
CA ALA A 8 48.74 -15.89 -2.91
C ALA A 8 47.34 -16.35 -2.43
N ALA A 9 46.35 -15.48 -2.59
CA ALA A 9 44.93 -15.83 -2.54
C ALA A 9 44.38 -15.98 -3.98
N PRO A 10 43.44 -16.92 -4.22
CA PRO A 10 43.08 -17.36 -5.56
C PRO A 10 42.06 -16.46 -6.26
N ASN A 11 42.26 -16.31 -7.57
CA ASN A 11 41.32 -15.79 -8.55
C ASN A 11 39.94 -16.46 -8.42
N ARG A 12 38.92 -15.67 -8.06
CA ARG A 12 37.52 -16.07 -8.23
C ARG A 12 37.02 -15.51 -9.56
N ARG A 13 36.87 -16.42 -10.54
CA ARG A 13 36.14 -16.21 -11.80
C ARG A 13 34.76 -15.62 -11.50
N VAL A 14 34.45 -14.50 -12.10
CA VAL A 14 33.07 -14.05 -12.33
C VAL A 14 32.60 -14.80 -13.59
N HIS A 15 31.70 -15.77 -13.42
CA HIS A 15 30.96 -16.32 -14.54
C HIS A 15 29.79 -15.39 -14.81
N SER A 16 29.86 -14.69 -15.94
CA SER A 16 28.72 -14.07 -16.60
C SER A 16 27.87 -15.17 -17.23
N SER A 17 26.68 -15.36 -16.67
CA SER A 17 25.50 -15.98 -17.29
C SER A 17 24.38 -14.98 -16.96
N SER A 18 23.85 -14.13 -17.85
CA SER A 18 23.08 -14.39 -19.07
C SER A 18 22.20 -15.62 -18.95
N GLU A 19 21.16 -15.53 -18.12
CA GLU A 19 19.98 -16.39 -18.21
C GLU A 19 18.72 -15.51 -18.21
N ASP A 20 17.86 -15.84 -19.16
CA ASP A 20 16.59 -15.23 -19.53
C ASP A 20 15.68 -14.93 -18.34
N SER A 21 15.10 -13.73 -18.35
CA SER A 21 13.91 -13.44 -17.54
C SER A 21 12.77 -14.33 -18.05
N PRO A 22 12.15 -15.18 -17.21
CA PRO A 22 10.95 -15.89 -17.63
C PRO A 22 9.83 -14.86 -17.83
N SER A 23 9.22 -14.88 -19.01
CA SER A 23 7.97 -14.19 -19.30
C SER A 23 6.89 -14.59 -18.26
N PRO A 24 5.94 -13.71 -17.94
CA PRO A 24 4.84 -14.04 -17.03
C PRO A 24 4.02 -15.18 -17.65
N ALA A 25 4.15 -16.37 -17.06
CA ALA A 25 3.35 -17.51 -17.42
C ALA A 25 1.88 -17.22 -17.12
N ASN A 26 1.02 -17.53 -18.08
CA ASN A 26 -0.44 -17.57 -17.97
C ASN A 26 -0.88 -17.98 -16.56
N MET A 27 -1.48 -17.05 -15.81
CA MET A 27 -2.31 -17.41 -14.66
C MET A 27 -3.54 -18.13 -15.22
N GLN A 28 -3.53 -19.47 -15.15
CA GLN A 28 -4.74 -20.26 -15.38
C GLN A 28 -5.65 -20.08 -14.16
N GLU A 29 -6.84 -19.52 -14.43
CA GLU A 29 -7.91 -19.27 -13.49
C GLU A 29 -8.42 -20.61 -12.92
N ILE A 30 -8.71 -20.64 -11.62
CA ILE A 30 -9.29 -21.82 -10.96
C ILE A 30 -10.76 -21.90 -11.37
N GLU A 31 -11.16 -23.01 -12.01
CA GLU A 31 -12.54 -23.22 -12.46
C GLU A 31 -13.25 -24.23 -11.54
N VAL A 32 -14.41 -23.82 -10.99
CA VAL A 32 -15.26 -24.70 -10.18
C VAL A 32 -16.10 -25.55 -11.13
N ILE A 33 -15.82 -26.85 -11.19
CA ILE A 33 -16.39 -27.77 -12.19
C ILE A 33 -17.81 -28.22 -11.80
N GLN A 34 -18.07 -28.41 -10.50
CA GLN A 34 -19.39 -28.79 -9.97
C GLN A 34 -19.64 -28.12 -8.61
N ARG A 35 -20.83 -27.51 -8.48
CA ARG A 35 -21.41 -27.05 -7.22
C ARG A 35 -22.50 -28.05 -6.77
N PRO A 36 -22.75 -28.19 -5.45
CA PRO A 36 -23.68 -29.19 -4.93
C PRO A 36 -25.09 -29.05 -5.53
N GLY A 37 -25.66 -30.19 -5.90
CA GLY A 37 -27.03 -30.26 -6.40
C GLY A 37 -28.04 -30.08 -5.27
N GLU A 38 -29.07 -29.26 -5.50
CA GLU A 38 -30.30 -29.26 -4.70
C GLU A 38 -30.98 -30.65 -4.81
N GLY A 39 -30.58 -31.61 -3.98
CA GLY A 39 -31.18 -32.94 -4.00
C GLY A 39 -30.52 -34.00 -3.14
N ASP A 40 -31.07 -34.18 -1.94
CA ASP A 40 -31.08 -35.40 -1.11
C ASP A 40 -29.72 -35.93 -0.57
N ALA A 41 -29.29 -35.39 0.57
CA ALA A 41 -28.53 -36.04 1.65
C ALA A 41 -27.33 -36.94 1.27
N GLY A 42 -26.56 -36.56 0.25
CA GLY A 42 -25.21 -37.06 -0.02
C GLY A 42 -24.20 -35.94 0.21
N ASP A 43 -23.09 -36.23 0.88
CA ASP A 43 -22.04 -35.28 1.23
C ASP A 43 -21.67 -34.35 0.05
N ASP A 44 -21.76 -33.03 0.27
CA ASP A 44 -21.48 -32.01 -0.74
C ASP A 44 -19.98 -32.03 -1.10
N GLU A 45 -19.63 -32.75 -2.18
CA GLU A 45 -18.28 -32.81 -2.73
C GLU A 45 -18.08 -31.69 -3.76
N LEU A 46 -17.23 -30.71 -3.42
CA LEU A 46 -16.79 -29.65 -4.32
C LEU A 46 -15.63 -30.17 -5.17
N VAL A 47 -15.71 -30.05 -6.50
CA VAL A 47 -14.64 -30.45 -7.42
C VAL A 47 -14.11 -29.23 -8.18
N ILE A 48 -12.81 -28.99 -8.07
CA ILE A 48 -12.12 -27.80 -8.58
C ILE A 48 -11.02 -28.22 -9.55
N ASP A 49 -10.94 -27.58 -10.71
CA ASP A 49 -9.76 -27.66 -11.59
C ASP A 49 -8.66 -26.75 -11.03
N ILE A 50 -7.52 -27.34 -10.65
CA ILE A 50 -6.36 -26.58 -10.16
C ILE A 50 -5.28 -26.39 -11.24
N GLY A 51 -5.55 -26.80 -12.48
CA GLY A 51 -4.66 -26.72 -13.63
C GLY A 51 -3.83 -28.00 -13.84
N ASN A 52 -3.12 -28.08 -14.97
CA ASN A 52 -2.31 -29.23 -15.38
C ASN A 52 -3.08 -30.58 -15.41
N ASN A 53 -4.38 -30.55 -15.73
CA ASN A 53 -5.26 -31.72 -15.67
C ASN A 53 -5.37 -32.31 -14.25
N TYR A 54 -5.23 -31.52 -13.19
CA TYR A 54 -5.44 -32.00 -11.83
C TYR A 54 -6.74 -31.48 -11.25
N HIS A 55 -7.52 -32.38 -10.69
CA HIS A 55 -8.74 -32.05 -9.98
C HIS A 55 -8.54 -32.21 -8.47
N LEU A 56 -8.93 -31.17 -7.74
CA LEU A 56 -9.00 -31.21 -6.28
C LEU A 56 -10.47 -31.36 -5.87
N SER A 57 -10.79 -32.46 -5.20
CA SER A 57 -12.10 -32.69 -4.60
C SER A 57 -12.05 -32.41 -3.10
N ILE A 58 -13.01 -31.65 -2.61
CA ILE A 58 -13.12 -31.23 -1.22
C ILE A 58 -14.52 -31.58 -0.73
N GLU A 59 -14.60 -32.43 0.28
CA GLU A 59 -15.82 -32.81 0.97
C GLU A 59 -15.76 -32.19 2.37
N VAL A 60 -16.65 -31.23 2.66
CA VAL A 60 -16.62 -30.45 3.91
C VAL A 60 -17.56 -31.06 4.94
N SER A 61 -17.05 -31.29 6.15
CA SER A 61 -17.84 -31.63 7.33
C SER A 61 -17.71 -30.54 8.40
N ALA A 62 -18.37 -30.68 9.55
CA ALA A 62 -18.43 -29.64 10.59
C ALA A 62 -17.04 -29.14 11.03
N ASP A 63 -16.11 -30.06 11.31
CA ASP A 63 -14.79 -29.75 11.87
C ASP A 63 -13.61 -30.19 10.97
N GLU A 64 -13.88 -31.02 9.97
CA GLU A 64 -12.87 -31.67 9.12
C GLU A 64 -13.27 -31.59 7.65
N MET A 65 -12.28 -31.65 6.78
CA MET A 65 -12.46 -31.64 5.33
C MET A 65 -11.71 -32.81 4.73
N ARG A 66 -12.38 -33.60 3.92
CA ARG A 66 -11.71 -34.66 3.18
C ARG A 66 -11.27 -34.12 1.83
N VAL A 67 -9.96 -34.14 1.60
CA VAL A 67 -9.35 -33.62 0.39
C VAL A 67 -8.81 -34.75 -0.45
N ARG A 68 -9.06 -34.71 -1.76
CA ARG A 68 -8.62 -35.71 -2.73
C ARG A 68 -8.02 -34.99 -3.93
N LEU A 69 -6.78 -35.34 -4.31
CA LEU A 69 -6.16 -34.90 -5.56
C LEU A 69 -6.23 -36.04 -6.57
N ARG A 70 -6.69 -35.76 -7.78
CA ARG A 70 -6.71 -36.71 -8.89
C ARG A 70 -6.09 -36.14 -10.15
N ASP A 71 -5.47 -37.01 -10.95
CA ASP A 71 -5.14 -36.74 -12.34
C ASP A 71 -6.41 -36.95 -13.19
N ALA A 72 -6.87 -35.89 -13.84
CA ALA A 72 -8.07 -35.90 -14.68
C ALA A 72 -7.86 -36.66 -16.01
N THR A 73 -6.61 -36.96 -16.38
CA THR A 73 -6.29 -37.65 -17.62
C THR A 73 -6.64 -39.14 -17.55
N ASP A 74 -6.39 -39.77 -16.40
CA ASP A 74 -6.56 -41.21 -16.18
C ASP A 74 -7.40 -41.55 -14.93
N ASP A 75 -7.95 -40.54 -14.24
CA ASP A 75 -8.69 -40.65 -12.96
C ASP A 75 -7.86 -41.33 -11.85
N GLU A 76 -6.53 -41.22 -11.91
CA GLU A 76 -5.65 -41.72 -10.85
C GLU A 76 -5.75 -40.83 -9.60
N MET A 77 -5.97 -41.46 -8.43
CA MET A 77 -5.95 -40.76 -7.15
C MET A 77 -4.51 -40.64 -6.64
N LEU A 78 -4.01 -39.41 -6.58
CA LEU A 78 -2.62 -39.10 -6.22
C LEU A 78 -2.47 -38.78 -4.74
N TYR A 79 -3.49 -38.20 -4.11
CA TYR A 79 -3.47 -37.86 -2.70
C TYR A 79 -4.87 -37.93 -2.10
N ARG A 80 -4.94 -38.37 -0.85
CA ARG A 80 -6.14 -38.34 -0.02
C ARG A 80 -5.76 -38.15 1.44
N ASP A 81 -6.38 -37.18 2.09
CA ASP A 81 -6.20 -36.95 3.52
C ASP A 81 -7.40 -36.18 4.10
N ASP A 82 -7.50 -36.18 5.42
CA ASP A 82 -8.49 -35.39 6.16
C ASP A 82 -7.77 -34.17 6.78
N TRP A 83 -8.18 -32.98 6.39
CA TRP A 83 -7.63 -31.70 6.82
C TRP A 83 -8.53 -31.04 7.85
N GLN A 84 -7.90 -30.28 8.75
CA GLN A 84 -8.64 -29.40 9.66
C GLN A 84 -9.22 -28.20 8.89
N ARG A 85 -10.46 -27.83 9.17
CA ARG A 85 -11.18 -26.77 8.43
C ARG A 85 -10.48 -25.40 8.47
N ASP A 86 -9.81 -25.07 9.56
CA ASP A 86 -9.05 -23.82 9.76
C ASP A 86 -7.77 -23.70 8.89
N TRP A 87 -7.55 -24.64 7.95
CA TRP A 87 -6.44 -24.55 7.00
C TRP A 87 -6.58 -23.38 6.02
N PHE A 88 -7.80 -22.95 5.72
CA PHE A 88 -8.09 -21.75 4.91
C PHE A 88 -7.48 -20.49 5.52
N GLU A 89 -7.38 -20.43 6.85
CA GLU A 89 -6.85 -19.28 7.59
C GLU A 89 -5.35 -19.44 7.89
N SER A 90 -4.88 -20.66 8.13
CA SER A 90 -3.50 -20.92 8.53
C SER A 90 -2.52 -21.13 7.37
N GLU A 91 -1.65 -20.13 7.13
CA GLU A 91 -0.56 -20.22 6.14
C GLU A 91 0.39 -21.40 6.43
N GLN A 92 0.63 -21.68 7.71
CA GLN A 92 1.47 -22.81 8.12
C GLN A 92 0.82 -24.15 7.75
N LYS A 93 -0.50 -24.29 7.91
CA LYS A 93 -1.23 -25.50 7.49
C LYS A 93 -1.25 -25.63 5.97
N ARG A 94 -1.48 -24.55 5.22
CA ARG A 94 -1.37 -24.54 3.74
C ARG A 94 0.00 -25.03 3.26
N LYS A 95 1.08 -24.54 3.86
CA LYS A 95 2.45 -24.98 3.54
C LYS A 95 2.66 -26.46 3.85
N LYS A 96 2.18 -26.92 5.01
CA LYS A 96 2.27 -28.32 5.44
C LYS A 96 1.53 -29.24 4.46
N TYR A 97 0.27 -28.94 4.17
CA TYR A 97 -0.56 -29.76 3.29
C TYR A 97 -0.06 -29.75 1.85
N GLY A 98 0.39 -28.60 1.33
CA GLY A 98 0.99 -28.53 -0.01
C GLY A 98 2.28 -29.36 -0.14
N ASN A 99 3.10 -29.45 0.93
CA ASN A 99 4.25 -30.36 0.95
C ASN A 99 3.80 -31.83 0.96
N GLN A 100 2.86 -32.19 1.85
CA GLN A 100 2.39 -33.57 1.96
C GLN A 100 1.76 -34.07 0.67
N MET A 101 0.97 -33.22 0.00
CA MET A 101 0.34 -33.53 -1.27
C MET A 101 1.37 -33.71 -2.39
N ALA A 102 2.39 -32.84 -2.46
CA ALA A 102 3.48 -32.98 -3.43
C ALA A 102 4.30 -34.26 -3.21
N ASP A 103 4.67 -34.53 -1.95
CA ASP A 103 5.47 -35.69 -1.58
C ASP A 103 4.70 -37.00 -1.85
N ALA A 104 3.38 -37.01 -1.68
CA ALA A 104 2.54 -38.18 -1.90
C ALA A 104 2.23 -38.43 -3.38
N ALA A 105 2.10 -37.37 -4.18
CA ALA A 105 1.82 -37.50 -5.60
C ALA A 105 2.99 -38.13 -6.37
N ASP A 106 4.24 -37.93 -5.92
CA ASP A 106 5.47 -38.45 -6.54
C ASP A 106 5.56 -38.17 -8.05
N ARG A 107 5.21 -36.92 -8.43
CA ARG A 107 5.11 -36.45 -9.82
C ARG A 107 5.90 -35.14 -9.98
N ASP A 108 6.75 -35.08 -11.00
CA ASP A 108 7.67 -33.95 -11.22
C ASP A 108 6.96 -32.61 -11.53
N ASP A 109 5.78 -32.69 -12.13
CA ASP A 109 4.91 -31.56 -12.46
C ASP A 109 4.05 -31.08 -11.28
N LEU A 110 3.91 -31.89 -10.23
CA LEU A 110 3.24 -31.56 -8.97
C LEU A 110 4.23 -31.16 -7.87
N ASN A 111 5.12 -30.22 -8.17
CA ASN A 111 6.08 -29.75 -7.16
C ASN A 111 5.38 -28.95 -6.04
N SER A 112 5.98 -29.00 -4.84
CA SER A 112 5.43 -28.35 -3.64
C SER A 112 5.29 -26.83 -3.74
N GLY A 113 6.02 -26.17 -4.64
CA GLY A 113 5.88 -24.74 -4.88
C GLY A 113 4.57 -24.42 -5.60
N TRP A 114 4.31 -25.13 -6.69
CA TRP A 114 3.09 -24.99 -7.49
C TRP A 114 1.84 -25.32 -6.68
N LEU A 115 1.83 -26.46 -5.95
CA LEU A 115 0.69 -26.85 -5.12
C LEU A 115 0.39 -25.84 -4.01
N LYS A 116 1.40 -25.25 -3.36
CA LYS A 116 1.18 -24.21 -2.35
C LYS A 116 0.56 -22.95 -2.94
N THR A 117 0.96 -22.57 -4.15
CA THR A 117 0.37 -21.44 -4.86
C THR A 117 -1.10 -21.71 -5.17
N LYS A 118 -1.43 -22.89 -5.70
CA LYS A 118 -2.81 -23.27 -6.00
C LYS A 118 -3.69 -23.39 -4.77
N LEU A 119 -3.18 -23.96 -3.68
CA LEU A 119 -3.89 -23.99 -2.40
C LEU A 119 -4.09 -22.60 -1.79
N ARG A 120 -3.19 -21.65 -2.04
CA ARG A 120 -3.38 -20.25 -1.63
C ARG A 120 -4.48 -19.59 -2.46
N GLU A 121 -4.42 -19.71 -3.78
CA GLU A 121 -5.44 -19.18 -4.70
C GLU A 121 -6.82 -19.73 -4.34
N LEU A 122 -6.91 -21.05 -4.13
CA LEU A 122 -8.15 -21.70 -3.71
C LEU A 122 -8.67 -21.19 -2.37
N ALA A 123 -7.78 -20.99 -1.38
CA ALA A 123 -8.20 -20.45 -0.09
C ALA A 123 -8.74 -19.02 -0.20
N LEU A 124 -8.28 -18.23 -1.18
CA LEU A 124 -8.84 -16.92 -1.47
C LEU A 124 -10.20 -17.06 -2.17
N THR A 125 -10.32 -17.91 -3.19
CA THR A 125 -11.59 -18.13 -3.90
C THR A 125 -12.71 -18.67 -3.01
N MET A 126 -12.40 -19.64 -2.14
CA MET A 126 -13.38 -20.18 -1.20
C MET A 126 -13.75 -19.19 -0.10
N LYS A 127 -12.84 -18.26 0.24
CA LYS A 127 -13.12 -17.16 1.16
C LYS A 127 -13.99 -16.07 0.53
N ASP A 128 -13.82 -15.80 -0.77
CA ASP A 128 -14.65 -14.87 -1.53
C ASP A 128 -16.08 -15.41 -1.74
N ASP A 129 -16.27 -16.73 -1.88
CA ASP A 129 -17.61 -17.35 -1.96
C ASP A 129 -18.30 -17.47 -0.57
N GLU A 130 -17.53 -17.44 0.53
CA GLU A 130 -18.02 -17.41 1.92
C GLU A 130 -18.04 -15.95 2.46
N THR A 131 -18.29 -14.95 1.61
CA THR A 131 -18.61 -13.59 2.08
C THR A 131 -19.82 -13.68 3.01
N THR A 132 -19.55 -13.55 4.31
CA THR A 132 -20.56 -13.11 5.27
C THR A 132 -21.21 -11.89 4.64
N GLU A 133 -22.54 -11.91 4.44
CA GLU A 133 -23.24 -10.76 3.86
C GLU A 133 -22.92 -9.52 4.72
N MET A 134 -21.96 -8.73 4.26
CA MET A 134 -21.55 -7.53 4.95
C MET A 134 -22.72 -6.55 4.90
N THR A 135 -22.91 -5.78 5.97
CA THR A 135 -23.78 -4.62 5.88
C THR A 135 -23.30 -3.67 4.76
N PRO A 136 -24.20 -2.88 4.16
CA PRO A 136 -23.81 -1.90 3.14
C PRO A 136 -22.72 -0.94 3.62
N ASP A 137 -22.75 -0.54 4.90
CA ASP A 137 -21.75 0.35 5.50
C ASP A 137 -20.39 -0.34 5.66
N ALA A 138 -20.37 -1.60 6.09
CA ALA A 138 -19.13 -2.38 6.18
C ALA A 138 -18.49 -2.61 4.81
N LYS A 139 -19.31 -3.00 3.83
CA LYS A 139 -18.88 -3.20 2.45
C LYS A 139 -18.30 -1.92 1.86
N LYS A 140 -19.02 -0.80 2.03
CA LYS A 140 -18.58 0.52 1.57
C LYS A 140 -17.28 0.95 2.24
N LEU A 141 -17.13 0.69 3.54
CA LEU A 141 -15.90 1.00 4.28
C LEU A 141 -14.68 0.31 3.64
N VAL A 142 -14.79 -0.98 3.30
CA VAL A 142 -13.71 -1.77 2.70
C VAL A 142 -13.47 -1.38 1.24
N GLU A 143 -14.51 -1.40 0.41
CA GLU A 143 -14.37 -1.32 -1.05
C GLU A 143 -14.19 0.11 -1.58
N GLU A 144 -14.77 1.11 -0.91
CA GLU A 144 -14.83 2.48 -1.42
C GLU A 144 -14.06 3.47 -0.56
N LEU A 145 -14.13 3.34 0.77
CA LEU A 145 -13.63 4.37 1.67
C LEU A 145 -12.21 4.09 2.17
N THR A 146 -11.80 2.83 2.27
CA THR A 146 -10.43 2.51 2.71
C THR A 146 -9.46 2.77 1.58
N SER A 147 -8.54 3.73 1.78
CA SER A 147 -7.54 4.07 0.77
C SER A 147 -6.20 3.39 0.99
N ASP A 148 -5.84 3.09 2.25
CA ASP A 148 -4.57 2.45 2.58
C ASP A 148 -4.60 1.83 3.99
N VAL A 149 -3.81 0.77 4.19
CA VAL A 149 -3.61 0.10 5.48
C VAL A 149 -2.13 -0.15 5.68
N LYS A 150 -1.55 0.43 6.74
CA LYS A 150 -0.12 0.28 7.05
C LYS A 150 0.09 -0.20 8.48
N ALA A 151 0.96 -1.19 8.63
CA ALA A 151 1.46 -1.63 9.92
C ALA A 151 2.84 -1.05 10.17
N TYR A 152 3.02 -0.53 11.38
CA TYR A 152 4.27 0.02 11.86
C TYR A 152 4.68 -0.71 13.14
N GLN A 153 5.93 -1.18 13.16
CA GLN A 153 6.52 -1.81 14.32
C GLN A 153 7.43 -0.82 15.03
N SER A 154 7.05 -0.43 16.25
CA SER A 154 7.84 0.44 17.12
C SER A 154 8.35 -0.32 18.34
N ALA A 155 9.23 0.31 19.14
CA ALA A 155 9.67 -0.24 20.43
C ALA A 155 8.49 -0.43 21.41
N ASP A 156 7.45 0.40 21.29
CA ASP A 156 6.27 0.38 22.15
C ASP A 156 5.19 -0.60 21.65
N GLY A 157 5.36 -1.20 20.47
CA GLY A 157 4.47 -2.22 19.92
C GLY A 157 4.07 -1.98 18.46
N LEU A 158 3.16 -2.83 17.98
CA LEU A 158 2.56 -2.73 16.65
C LEU A 158 1.45 -1.67 16.67
N THR A 159 1.53 -0.69 15.79
CA THR A 159 0.43 0.22 15.47
C THR A 159 -0.03 -0.04 14.05
N VAL A 160 -1.33 -0.23 13.85
CA VAL A 160 -1.93 -0.29 12.52
C VAL A 160 -2.70 0.99 12.26
N MET A 161 -2.42 1.62 11.14
CA MET A 161 -3.12 2.81 10.69
C MET A 161 -3.92 2.46 9.44
N VAL A 162 -5.18 2.84 9.45
CA VAL A 162 -6.12 2.67 8.34
C VAL A 162 -6.57 4.06 7.92
N TRP A 163 -6.46 4.36 6.63
CA TRP A 163 -6.92 5.61 6.06
C TRP A 163 -8.27 5.43 5.41
N VAL A 164 -9.21 6.25 5.84
CA VAL A 164 -10.61 6.15 5.47
C VAL A 164 -11.05 7.49 4.90
N GLU A 165 -11.56 7.49 3.68
CA GLU A 165 -12.19 8.65 3.06
C GLU A 165 -13.52 8.98 3.73
N SER A 166 -13.89 10.26 3.69
CA SER A 166 -15.17 10.69 4.25
C SER A 166 -16.35 10.08 3.49
N PRO A 167 -17.35 9.51 4.19
CA PRO A 167 -18.58 9.09 3.54
C PRO A 167 -19.38 10.31 3.10
N THR A 168 -20.12 10.18 2.01
CA THR A 168 -20.99 11.25 1.47
C THR A 168 -22.03 11.78 2.48
N SER A 169 -22.36 11.00 3.51
CA SER A 169 -23.29 11.38 4.58
C SER A 169 -22.63 12.15 5.73
N SER A 170 -21.29 12.24 5.78
CA SER A 170 -20.59 12.94 6.86
C SER A 170 -20.60 14.45 6.64
N PRO A 171 -20.75 15.25 7.72
CA PRO A 171 -20.50 16.68 7.69
C PRO A 171 -19.01 17.07 7.67
N ILE A 172 -18.10 16.08 7.76
CA ILE A 172 -16.65 16.28 7.80
C ILE A 172 -16.04 15.68 6.54
N ASP A 173 -15.49 16.52 5.68
CA ASP A 173 -14.84 16.07 4.44
C ASP A 173 -13.37 15.64 4.67
N GLY A 174 -12.85 14.85 3.73
CA GLY A 174 -11.44 14.43 3.64
C GLY A 174 -11.11 13.08 4.27
N THR A 175 -9.89 12.60 4.00
CA THR A 175 -9.36 11.35 4.55
C THR A 175 -9.04 11.48 6.04
N ARG A 176 -9.38 10.46 6.83
CA ARG A 176 -9.10 10.39 8.27
C ARG A 176 -8.37 9.10 8.62
N ILE A 177 -7.67 9.13 9.75
CA ILE A 177 -6.83 8.01 10.21
C ILE A 177 -7.51 7.30 11.36
N PHE A 178 -7.78 6.01 11.17
CA PHE A 178 -8.11 5.13 12.27
C PHE A 178 -6.82 4.48 12.75
N ARG A 179 -6.38 4.89 13.94
CA ARG A 179 -5.22 4.29 14.59
C ARG A 179 -5.67 3.16 15.49
N PHE A 180 -5.11 1.98 15.30
CA PHE A 180 -5.31 0.82 16.16
C PHE A 180 -3.99 0.46 16.83
N ASP A 181 -4.00 0.35 18.16
CA ASP A 181 -2.98 -0.44 18.84
C ASP A 181 -3.20 -1.95 18.60
N LEU A 182 -2.27 -2.81 19.04
CA LEU A 182 -2.37 -4.25 18.81
C LEU A 182 -3.63 -4.89 19.44
N SER A 183 -4.09 -4.36 20.59
CA SER A 183 -5.27 -4.88 21.29
C SER A 183 -6.57 -4.44 20.63
N GLU A 184 -6.63 -3.19 20.19
CA GLU A 184 -7.70 -2.65 19.36
C GLU A 184 -7.77 -3.36 18.00
N TRP A 185 -6.62 -3.61 17.38
CA TRP A 185 -6.52 -4.27 16.08
C TRP A 185 -7.00 -5.72 16.11
N ARG A 186 -6.77 -6.43 17.22
CA ARG A 186 -7.18 -7.84 17.38
C ARG A 186 -8.44 -8.00 18.23
N SER A 187 -9.19 -6.93 18.42
CA SER A 187 -10.47 -6.99 19.11
C SER A 187 -11.44 -7.87 18.32
N ASP A 188 -12.28 -8.64 19.00
CA ASP A 188 -13.38 -9.39 18.37
C ASP A 188 -14.65 -8.52 18.18
N SER A 189 -14.56 -7.21 18.47
CA SER A 189 -15.71 -6.30 18.47
C SER A 189 -15.55 -5.12 17.52
N ALA A 190 -16.65 -4.83 16.81
CA ALA A 190 -16.79 -3.70 15.90
C ALA A 190 -16.82 -2.33 16.59
N GLU A 191 -17.00 -2.30 17.92
CA GLU A 191 -17.16 -1.04 18.67
C GLU A 191 -15.96 -0.11 18.51
N THR A 192 -14.75 -0.66 18.40
CA THR A 192 -13.53 0.12 18.19
C THR A 192 -13.54 0.84 16.83
N VAL A 193 -13.95 0.16 15.76
CA VAL A 193 -14.02 0.78 14.43
C VAL A 193 -15.16 1.79 14.36
N LYS A 194 -16.33 1.48 14.94
CA LYS A 194 -17.45 2.44 15.04
C LYS A 194 -17.08 3.70 15.80
N ALA A 195 -16.41 3.56 16.95
CA ALA A 195 -16.00 4.69 17.76
C ALA A 195 -15.02 5.60 17.01
N LYS A 196 -14.05 5.03 16.29
CA LYS A 196 -13.10 5.80 15.47
C LYS A 196 -13.81 6.45 14.28
N TYR A 197 -14.75 5.75 13.64
CA TYR A 197 -15.56 6.30 12.56
C TYR A 197 -16.40 7.49 13.03
N TYR A 198 -17.11 7.33 14.15
CA TYR A 198 -17.89 8.40 14.75
C TYR A 198 -17.03 9.58 15.20
N GLN A 199 -15.88 9.34 15.81
CA GLN A 199 -14.95 10.42 16.20
C GLN A 199 -14.45 11.24 15.01
N ASN A 200 -14.18 10.59 13.88
CA ASN A 200 -13.59 11.23 12.72
C ASN A 200 -14.62 11.87 11.79
N PHE A 201 -15.84 11.33 11.73
CA PHE A 201 -16.86 11.71 10.74
C PHE A 201 -18.20 12.13 11.34
N LEU A 202 -18.41 12.00 12.65
CA LEU A 202 -19.68 12.26 13.34
C LEU A 202 -20.88 11.48 12.78
N VAL A 203 -20.60 10.33 12.17
CA VAL A 203 -21.59 9.38 11.64
C VAL A 203 -21.34 8.04 12.31
N GLU A 204 -22.40 7.35 12.71
CA GLU A 204 -22.32 6.02 13.29
C GLU A 204 -22.63 4.98 12.21
N PRO A 205 -21.66 4.16 11.79
CA PRO A 205 -21.88 3.18 10.73
C PRO A 205 -22.56 1.92 11.29
N GLU A 206 -23.43 1.31 10.52
CA GLU A 206 -24.08 0.04 10.86
C GLU A 206 -23.11 -1.13 10.60
N ILE A 207 -22.21 -1.42 11.54
CA ILE A 207 -21.22 -2.51 11.44
C ILE A 207 -21.43 -3.51 12.59
N GLY A 208 -21.77 -4.76 12.31
CA GLY A 208 -21.82 -5.82 13.31
C GLY A 208 -20.44 -6.39 13.65
N ASP A 209 -20.34 -7.15 14.75
CA ASP A 209 -19.09 -7.83 15.13
C ASP A 209 -18.65 -8.85 14.05
N GLN A 210 -19.60 -9.46 13.33
CA GLN A 210 -19.31 -10.34 12.20
C GLN A 210 -18.73 -9.57 11.00
N ASP A 211 -19.25 -8.38 10.70
CA ASP A 211 -18.71 -7.50 9.67
C ASP A 211 -17.29 -7.05 10.01
N TRP A 212 -17.03 -6.76 11.30
CA TRP A 212 -15.70 -6.38 11.76
C TRP A 212 -14.65 -7.44 11.47
N ASN A 213 -14.94 -8.72 11.68
CA ASN A 213 -13.99 -9.78 11.35
C ASN A 213 -13.64 -9.76 9.85
N ALA A 214 -14.64 -9.59 8.99
CA ALA A 214 -14.42 -9.56 7.56
C ALA A 214 -13.68 -8.28 7.10
N ILE A 215 -13.99 -7.11 7.68
CA ILE A 215 -13.24 -5.86 7.48
C ILE A 215 -11.79 -6.03 7.93
N TRP A 216 -11.58 -6.58 9.13
CA TRP A 216 -10.26 -6.78 9.71
C TRP A 216 -9.41 -7.71 8.84
N GLU A 217 -9.99 -8.80 8.34
CA GLU A 217 -9.31 -9.74 7.47
C GLU A 217 -8.88 -9.12 6.15
N ASP A 218 -9.77 -8.36 5.52
CA ASP A 218 -9.46 -7.61 4.30
C ASP A 218 -8.34 -6.59 4.55
N TRP A 219 -8.50 -5.73 5.55
CA TRP A 219 -7.47 -4.76 5.91
C TRP A 219 -6.15 -5.42 6.26
N ASN A 220 -6.17 -6.55 6.96
CA ASN A 220 -4.96 -7.30 7.31
C ASN A 220 -4.30 -7.96 6.09
N ALA A 221 -5.06 -8.27 5.04
CA ALA A 221 -4.55 -8.77 3.76
C ALA A 221 -3.93 -7.64 2.91
N GLN A 222 -4.53 -6.45 2.90
CA GLN A 222 -4.03 -5.27 2.20
C GLN A 222 -2.85 -4.60 2.94
N LYS A 223 -2.73 -4.86 4.24
CA LYS A 223 -1.75 -4.24 5.12
C LYS A 223 -0.33 -4.40 4.60
N THR A 224 0.28 -3.28 4.24
CA THR A 224 1.71 -3.22 3.97
C THR A 224 2.48 -3.02 5.26
N VAL A 225 3.53 -3.84 5.47
CA VAL A 225 4.45 -3.65 6.60
C VAL A 225 5.47 -2.61 6.16
N ALA A 226 5.33 -1.39 6.67
CA ALA A 226 6.39 -0.41 6.56
C ALA A 226 7.52 -0.88 7.48
N MET A 227 8.52 -1.57 6.91
CA MET A 227 9.73 -1.90 7.65
C MET A 227 10.47 -0.61 7.97
N THR A 228 10.60 -0.30 9.25
CA THR A 228 11.65 0.60 9.71
C THR A 228 11.99 0.24 11.14
N GLU A 229 13.17 -0.34 11.34
CA GLU A 229 13.79 -0.34 12.66
C GLU A 229 13.85 1.15 13.11
N GLN A 230 12.94 1.54 14.02
CA GLN A 230 12.89 2.85 14.71
C GLN A 230 12.10 4.02 14.08
N ALA A 231 11.12 3.80 13.20
CA ALA A 231 10.22 4.91 12.82
C ALA A 231 9.26 5.27 13.99
N THR A 232 9.22 6.55 14.38
CA THR A 232 8.22 7.07 15.33
C THR A 232 6.92 7.44 14.60
N GLU A 233 5.84 7.64 15.35
CA GLU A 233 4.56 8.14 14.79
C GLU A 233 4.75 9.44 14.00
N GLU A 234 5.64 10.31 14.49
CA GLU A 234 5.93 11.56 13.81
C GLU A 234 6.66 11.36 12.48
N ASP A 235 7.49 10.32 12.34
CA ASP A 235 8.17 9.97 11.09
C ASP A 235 7.16 9.50 10.03
N ILE A 236 6.16 8.71 10.44
CA ILE A 236 5.08 8.24 9.55
C ILE A 236 4.24 9.41 9.02
N ILE A 237 3.94 10.35 9.91
CA ILE A 237 3.15 11.53 9.57
C ILE A 237 3.97 12.46 8.68
N ALA A 238 5.28 12.58 8.91
CA ALA A 238 6.17 13.34 8.06
C ALA A 238 6.18 12.81 6.61
N ASP A 239 6.20 11.49 6.41
CA ASP A 239 6.14 10.90 5.06
C ASP A 239 4.85 11.28 4.33
N ARG A 240 3.69 11.09 4.96
CA ARG A 240 2.40 11.42 4.32
C ARG A 240 2.14 12.92 4.15
N VAL A 241 2.60 13.73 5.09
CA VAL A 241 2.58 15.19 4.93
C VAL A 241 3.41 15.53 3.70
N THR A 242 4.59 14.95 3.54
CA THR A 242 5.45 15.17 2.37
C THR A 242 4.79 14.69 1.08
N ASP A 243 4.21 13.48 1.04
CA ASP A 243 3.48 12.97 -0.13
C ASP A 243 2.33 13.91 -0.56
N ARG A 244 1.57 14.40 0.41
CA ARG A 244 0.43 15.30 0.14
C ARG A 244 0.90 16.68 -0.30
N VAL A 245 1.97 17.20 0.29
CA VAL A 245 2.62 18.44 -0.14
C VAL A 245 3.18 18.27 -1.55
N ALA A 246 3.85 17.17 -1.86
CA ALA A 246 4.38 16.85 -3.19
C ALA A 246 3.26 16.84 -4.25
N GLN A 247 2.12 16.21 -3.95
CA GLN A 247 0.98 16.18 -4.85
C GLN A 247 0.40 17.58 -5.15
N ARG A 248 0.45 18.49 -4.19
CA ARG A 248 -0.05 19.88 -4.35
C ARG A 248 1.01 20.82 -4.95
N CYS A 249 2.27 20.64 -4.58
CA CYS A 249 3.36 21.53 -4.93
C CYS A 249 4.04 21.17 -6.26
N SER A 250 3.98 19.93 -6.74
CA SER A 250 4.55 19.51 -8.03
C SER A 250 4.09 20.36 -9.21
N THR A 251 2.85 20.86 -9.19
CA THR A 251 2.29 21.75 -10.24
C THR A 251 2.34 23.23 -9.88
N ALA A 252 2.70 23.57 -8.64
CA ALA A 252 2.74 24.93 -8.11
C ALA A 252 4.17 25.45 -7.90
N ALA A 253 5.18 24.60 -8.10
CA ALA A 253 6.58 24.93 -8.06
C ALA A 253 6.92 25.97 -9.14
N THR A 254 7.70 26.98 -8.77
CA THR A 254 8.05 28.09 -9.65
C THR A 254 9.37 28.72 -9.23
N ARG A 255 10.06 29.35 -10.18
CA ARG A 255 11.19 30.27 -9.90
C ARG A 255 10.74 31.72 -9.75
N ASP A 256 9.48 32.01 -10.09
CA ASP A 256 8.89 33.34 -10.03
C ASP A 256 8.42 33.67 -8.59
N ARG A 257 9.11 34.66 -7.99
CA ARG A 257 8.85 35.12 -6.63
C ARG A 257 7.47 35.74 -6.46
N GLU A 258 6.93 36.44 -7.46
CA GLU A 258 5.60 37.05 -7.41
C GLU A 258 4.50 35.98 -7.44
N GLN A 259 4.70 34.92 -8.25
CA GLN A 259 3.81 33.76 -8.27
C GLN A 259 3.84 32.98 -6.96
N PHE A 260 5.02 32.82 -6.36
CA PHE A 260 5.14 32.20 -5.04
C PHE A 260 4.35 32.98 -3.97
N ILE A 261 4.50 34.31 -3.92
CA ILE A 261 3.78 35.15 -2.94
C ILE A 261 2.27 35.03 -3.13
N SER A 262 1.79 35.14 -4.38
CA SER A 262 0.34 35.17 -4.67
C SER A 262 -0.38 33.83 -4.52
N ARG A 263 0.33 32.69 -4.61
CA ARG A 263 -0.27 31.34 -4.48
C ARG A 263 -0.25 30.83 -3.05
N HIS A 264 -1.38 30.34 -2.56
CA HIS A 264 -1.48 29.71 -1.23
C HIS A 264 -0.55 28.48 -1.11
N TRP A 265 -0.64 27.57 -2.10
CA TRP A 265 0.23 26.39 -2.24
C TRP A 265 1.50 26.65 -3.06
N GLY A 266 1.93 27.91 -3.18
CA GLY A 266 3.14 28.25 -3.93
C GLY A 266 4.36 27.55 -3.34
N ALA A 267 5.20 27.00 -4.22
CA ALA A 267 6.50 26.44 -3.87
C ALA A 267 7.59 27.17 -4.67
N LEU A 268 8.56 27.80 -3.98
CA LEU A 268 9.64 28.53 -4.65
C LEU A 268 10.86 27.64 -4.76
N TYR A 269 11.27 27.33 -5.99
CA TYR A 269 12.51 26.61 -6.26
C TYR A 269 13.69 27.59 -6.29
N GLU A 270 14.73 27.30 -5.52
CA GLU A 270 16.02 27.99 -5.56
C GLU A 270 17.12 27.00 -5.94
N ASP A 271 17.95 27.39 -6.93
CA ASP A 271 19.15 26.65 -7.29
C ASP A 271 20.14 26.62 -6.13
N ALA A 272 21.03 25.62 -6.12
CA ALA A 272 22.07 25.49 -5.09
C ALA A 272 22.93 26.76 -4.91
N SER A 273 23.14 27.53 -5.98
CA SER A 273 23.92 28.79 -5.95
C SER A 273 23.22 29.93 -5.22
N ASP A 274 21.89 29.93 -5.20
CA ASP A 274 21.06 30.98 -4.61
C ASP A 274 20.49 30.55 -3.24
N SER A 275 20.41 29.25 -3.01
CA SER A 275 20.03 28.68 -1.73
C SER A 275 21.10 28.92 -0.66
N ARG A 276 20.65 29.34 0.52
CA ARG A 276 21.49 29.47 1.72
C ARG A 276 22.05 28.14 2.25
N PHE A 277 21.64 27.01 1.70
CA PHE A 277 22.12 25.68 2.09
C PHE A 277 23.18 25.13 1.14
N ASP A 278 23.58 25.89 0.11
CA ASP A 278 24.50 25.44 -0.95
C ASP A 278 24.00 24.17 -1.69
N GLU A 279 22.70 23.91 -1.65
CA GLU A 279 21.99 22.74 -2.19
C GLU A 279 20.64 23.19 -2.78
N PRO A 280 20.12 22.55 -3.85
CA PRO A 280 18.82 22.90 -4.41
C PRO A 280 17.72 22.84 -3.35
N THR A 281 16.83 23.84 -3.30
CA THR A 281 15.87 23.96 -2.20
C THR A 281 14.50 24.38 -2.72
N VAL A 282 13.45 23.71 -2.25
CA VAL A 282 12.07 24.12 -2.48
C VAL A 282 11.49 24.72 -1.21
N TRP A 283 11.19 26.01 -1.24
CA TRP A 283 10.53 26.69 -0.14
C TRP A 283 9.03 26.51 -0.21
N VAL A 284 8.45 25.82 0.78
CA VAL A 284 7.00 25.64 0.92
C VAL A 284 6.50 26.45 2.11
N LYS A 285 5.44 27.25 1.92
CA LYS A 285 4.87 28.09 2.98
C LYS A 285 4.41 27.27 4.18
N SER A 286 4.72 27.73 5.39
CA SER A 286 4.34 27.05 6.63
C SER A 286 2.84 26.88 6.77
N GLU A 287 2.04 27.85 6.33
CA GLU A 287 0.57 27.78 6.36
C GLU A 287 0.03 26.60 5.53
N ALA A 288 0.64 26.31 4.38
CA ALA A 288 0.26 25.17 3.55
C ALA A 288 0.60 23.83 4.24
N ILE A 289 1.76 23.75 4.90
CA ILE A 289 2.13 22.57 5.70
C ILE A 289 1.16 22.40 6.88
N GLU A 290 0.81 23.49 7.57
CA GLU A 290 -0.15 23.48 8.68
C GLU A 290 -1.51 22.94 8.26
N GLU A 291 -2.00 23.35 7.08
CA GLU A 291 -3.23 22.82 6.47
C GLU A 291 -3.14 21.31 6.22
N VAL A 292 -2.07 20.81 5.58
CA VAL A 292 -1.88 19.34 5.41
C VAL A 292 -1.84 18.64 6.75
N VAL A 293 -1.14 19.20 7.73
CA VAL A 293 -1.00 18.58 9.05
C VAL A 293 -2.33 18.48 9.76
N GLU A 294 -3.14 19.53 9.69
CA GLU A 294 -4.51 19.52 10.23
C GLU A 294 -5.39 18.51 9.50
N GLU A 295 -5.35 18.47 8.16
CA GLU A 295 -6.04 17.47 7.34
C GLU A 295 -5.66 16.03 7.74
N GLN A 296 -4.36 15.75 7.85
CA GLN A 296 -3.84 14.40 8.03
C GLN A 296 -3.93 13.91 9.48
N THR A 297 -3.95 14.80 10.48
CA THR A 297 -3.70 14.38 11.87
C THR A 297 -4.75 14.85 12.86
N ASN A 298 -5.60 15.82 12.49
CA ASN A 298 -6.53 16.50 13.41
C ASN A 298 -5.85 17.08 14.67
N LYS A 299 -4.52 17.20 14.69
CA LYS A 299 -3.75 17.78 15.80
C LYS A 299 -3.38 19.22 15.44
N SER A 300 -3.93 20.18 16.19
CA SER A 300 -3.52 21.59 16.12
C SER A 300 -2.66 21.95 17.33
N GLY A 301 -1.50 22.58 17.11
CA GLY A 301 -0.70 23.14 18.19
C GLY A 301 0.82 23.14 17.99
N THR A 302 1.47 24.17 18.53
CA THR A 302 2.91 24.47 18.40
C THR A 302 3.85 23.33 18.83
N GLY A 303 3.46 22.54 19.85
CA GLY A 303 4.26 21.41 20.32
C GLY A 303 4.31 20.24 19.33
N TYR A 304 3.29 20.10 18.48
CA TYR A 304 3.21 19.05 17.46
C TYR A 304 4.04 19.41 16.23
N HIS A 305 4.00 20.69 15.80
CA HIS A 305 4.81 21.20 14.68
C HIS A 305 6.31 21.06 14.93
N GLY A 306 6.79 21.27 16.16
CA GLY A 306 8.21 21.09 16.48
C GLY A 306 8.68 19.63 16.32
N LYS A 307 7.84 18.67 16.72
CA LYS A 307 8.15 17.24 16.56
C LYS A 307 8.08 16.81 15.09
N LEU A 308 7.07 17.27 14.36
CA LEU A 308 6.92 17.01 12.94
C LEU A 308 8.07 17.61 12.14
N SER A 309 8.48 18.85 12.42
CA SER A 309 9.65 19.45 11.77
C SER A 309 10.91 18.65 12.02
N GLY A 310 11.07 18.09 13.23
CA GLY A 310 12.17 17.18 13.51
C GLY A 310 12.08 15.86 12.74
N ALA A 311 10.88 15.32 12.57
CA ALA A 311 10.64 14.10 11.79
C ALA A 311 10.87 14.30 10.28
N LEU A 312 10.34 15.38 9.71
CA LEU A 312 10.59 15.80 8.32
C LEU A 312 12.09 15.93 8.04
N GLN A 313 12.85 16.51 8.96
CA GLN A 313 14.30 16.62 8.82
C GLN A 313 15.01 15.27 8.99
N ARG A 314 14.63 14.45 9.98
CA ARG A 314 15.23 13.12 10.20
C ARG A 314 15.03 12.19 9.01
N ASN A 315 13.87 12.27 8.36
CA ASN A 315 13.52 11.44 7.21
C ASN A 315 14.11 11.96 5.88
N GLY A 316 14.77 13.13 5.90
CA GLY A 316 15.36 13.73 4.70
C GLY A 316 14.39 14.50 3.82
N HIS A 317 13.13 14.70 4.25
CA HIS A 317 12.15 15.46 3.49
C HIS A 317 12.47 16.96 3.45
N THR A 318 12.99 17.49 4.55
CA THR A 318 13.41 18.89 4.66
C THR A 318 14.87 19.01 5.03
N ILE A 319 15.58 19.92 4.37
CA ILE A 319 16.99 20.24 4.62
C ILE A 319 17.18 20.79 6.06
N ASN A 320 16.20 21.55 6.55
CA ASN A 320 16.21 22.14 7.89
C ASN A 320 14.80 22.39 8.42
N SER A 321 14.73 22.82 9.68
CA SER A 321 13.53 23.39 10.29
C SER A 321 13.03 24.66 9.58
N THR A 322 11.83 25.10 9.94
CA THR A 322 11.18 26.30 9.40
C THR A 322 12.07 27.54 9.47
N HIS A 323 12.07 28.33 8.39
CA HIS A 323 12.79 29.60 8.30
C HIS A 323 11.88 30.74 7.89
N ARG A 324 12.29 31.95 8.28
CA ARG A 324 11.68 33.18 7.77
C ARG A 324 12.48 33.63 6.55
N VAL A 325 11.87 33.58 5.38
CA VAL A 325 12.46 33.99 4.10
C VAL A 325 11.90 35.36 3.74
N THR A 326 12.75 36.24 3.21
CA THR A 326 12.30 37.53 2.66
C THR A 326 12.19 37.39 1.15
N VAL A 327 10.97 37.44 0.62
CA VAL A 327 10.69 37.36 -0.82
C VAL A 327 10.06 38.69 -1.23
N ASP A 328 10.73 39.43 -2.12
CA ASP A 328 10.30 40.75 -2.62
C ASP A 328 9.87 41.76 -1.53
N GLY A 329 10.53 41.70 -0.38
CA GLY A 329 10.29 42.58 0.78
C GLY A 329 9.24 42.06 1.77
N GLU A 330 8.57 40.96 1.46
CA GLU A 330 7.63 40.28 2.35
C GLU A 330 8.34 39.16 3.14
N GLN A 331 8.06 39.06 4.44
CA GLN A 331 8.65 38.01 5.30
C GLN A 331 7.68 36.85 5.48
N ILE A 332 8.01 35.70 4.89
CA ILE A 332 7.17 34.50 4.86
C ILE A 332 7.85 33.39 5.63
N HIS A 333 7.09 32.63 6.42
CA HIS A 333 7.59 31.43 7.08
C HIS A 333 7.49 30.25 6.13
N CYS A 334 8.60 29.55 5.90
CA CYS A 334 8.72 28.48 4.93
C CYS A 334 9.51 27.29 5.49
N TYR A 335 9.18 26.09 5.04
CA TYR A 335 10.01 24.89 5.20
C TYR A 335 10.91 24.72 3.97
N PRO A 336 12.22 24.48 4.14
CA PRO A 336 13.12 24.15 3.03
C PRO A 336 13.05 22.65 2.73
N PHE A 337 12.26 22.26 1.74
CA PHE A 337 12.18 20.88 1.27
C PHE A 337 13.33 20.54 0.32
N ASP A 338 13.73 19.28 0.37
CA ASP A 338 14.50 18.66 -0.70
C ASP A 338 13.60 18.52 -1.95
N PRO A 339 14.03 18.98 -3.15
CA PRO A 339 13.26 18.80 -4.37
C PRO A 339 12.88 17.34 -4.66
N GLU A 340 13.76 16.38 -4.35
CA GLU A 340 13.51 14.94 -4.59
C GLU A 340 12.35 14.45 -3.73
N ALA A 341 12.27 14.88 -2.47
CA ALA A 341 11.18 14.53 -1.56
C ALA A 341 9.81 15.02 -2.05
N LEU A 342 9.78 16.09 -2.85
CA LEU A 342 8.56 16.65 -3.44
C LEU A 342 8.29 16.18 -4.87
N ASN A 343 9.14 15.31 -5.44
CA ASN A 343 9.10 14.92 -6.85
C ASN A 343 9.13 16.12 -7.81
N ILE A 344 9.95 17.13 -7.51
CA ILE A 344 10.14 18.32 -8.37
C ILE A 344 11.48 18.19 -9.09
N ASP A 345 11.43 17.97 -10.41
CA ASP A 345 12.61 18.03 -11.27
C ASP A 345 12.86 19.48 -11.72
N GLU A 346 14.13 19.89 -11.74
CA GLU A 346 14.53 21.21 -12.22
C GLU A 346 14.08 21.45 -13.68
N THR A 347 14.10 20.39 -14.49
CA THR A 347 13.76 20.45 -15.91
C THR A 347 12.28 20.73 -16.16
N ASP A 348 11.40 20.36 -15.23
CA ASP A 348 9.96 20.64 -15.31
C ASP A 348 9.64 22.14 -15.10
N LEU A 349 10.58 22.89 -14.51
CA LEU A 349 10.45 24.32 -14.23
C LEU A 349 10.94 25.21 -15.39
N MET A 350 11.54 24.61 -16.43
CA MET A 350 12.12 25.31 -17.59
C MET A 350 11.11 25.62 -18.71
N GLY A 351 9.81 25.39 -18.49
CA GLY A 351 8.76 25.64 -19.49
C GLY A 351 8.26 27.09 -19.48
N GLY A 352 8.98 27.99 -20.15
CA GLY A 352 8.54 29.39 -20.27
C GLY A 352 9.22 30.24 -21.33
N ASP A 353 9.92 29.66 -22.31
CA ASP A 353 10.51 30.43 -23.41
C ASP A 353 10.58 29.54 -24.67
N ASP A 354 9.46 29.47 -25.40
CA ASP A 354 9.39 29.23 -26.85
C ASP A 354 7.92 29.05 -27.28
N GLU A 355 7.29 30.13 -27.75
CA GLU A 355 6.51 30.10 -28.99
C GLU A 355 6.32 31.53 -29.50
N ASP A 356 7.30 31.94 -30.32
CA ASP A 356 7.19 33.03 -31.27
C ASP A 356 5.89 32.92 -32.09
N SER A 357 4.90 33.73 -31.75
CA SER A 357 3.81 34.07 -32.69
C SER A 357 4.21 35.30 -33.49
N GLU A 358 5.16 35.12 -34.41
CA GLU A 358 5.32 36.01 -35.57
C GLU A 358 4.06 35.92 -36.44
N THR A 359 3.05 36.73 -36.13
CA THR A 359 1.95 36.99 -37.07
C THR A 359 2.43 37.96 -38.13
N SER A 360 3.16 37.40 -39.10
CA SER A 360 3.44 38.03 -40.38
C SER A 360 2.12 38.39 -41.06
N ALA A 361 2.05 39.65 -41.51
CA ALA A 361 1.00 40.18 -42.34
C ALA A 361 0.75 39.29 -43.57
N ASP A 362 -0.52 38.94 -43.82
CA ASP A 362 -0.94 38.61 -45.18
C ASP A 362 -2.11 39.51 -45.59
N GLU A 363 -1.81 40.23 -46.65
CA GLU A 363 -2.54 41.29 -47.30
C GLU A 363 -3.49 40.64 -48.30
N ARG A 364 -4.81 40.72 -48.09
CA ARG A 364 -5.78 40.51 -49.18
C ARG A 364 -6.85 41.58 -49.20
N VAL A 365 -6.54 42.61 -49.98
CA VAL A 365 -7.50 43.31 -50.83
C VAL A 365 -8.13 42.28 -51.78
N ILE A 366 -9.46 42.27 -51.91
CA ILE A 366 -10.24 42.31 -53.17
C ILE A 366 -11.74 42.37 -52.85
N ASP A 367 -12.40 43.27 -53.58
CA ASP A 367 -13.79 43.74 -53.57
C ASP A 367 -14.93 42.70 -53.57
N ALA A 368 -16.08 43.12 -52.99
CA ALA A 368 -17.38 43.18 -53.66
C ALA A 368 -18.32 44.19 -52.96
#